data_AF-A0A8S8ZDF8-F1
#
_entry.id   AF-A0A8S8ZDF8-F1
#
_cell.length_a   1.000
_cell.length_b   1.000
_cell.length_c   1.000
_cell.angle_alpha   90.00
_cell.angle_beta   90.00
_cell.angle_gamma   90.00
#
_symmetry.space_group_name_H-M   'P 1'
#
loop_
_entity.id
_entity.type
_entity.pdbx_description
1 polymer ?
#
loop_
_entity_poly.entity_id
_entity_poly.type
_entity_poly.pdbx_seq_one_letter_code
_entity_poly.pdbx_strand_id
1 'polypeptide(L)'
;MTEDKRWWKRGKDSDTSKEDVEDLLNEGEAKRLQREEELAEAEHREKMAEFTDPAPSTIKESELNILDGPTVEFIGQRIVLKPDANGCFYVKGGIGHIENIDFLVDTGASYCSVPEKLGVIDMVATLNLKRGETIETTTAAGPGMGYRTTLPNIEIGQMNIRKVDALINPPKDRGF
;
A
#
# COMPACT_ATOMS: atom_id res chain seq x y z
N MET A 1 -71.32 -25.63 30.22
CA MET A 1 -69.96 -25.42 30.74
C MET A 1 -69.16 -24.88 29.56
N THR A 2 -68.67 -23.64 29.67
CA THR A 2 -68.07 -22.90 28.55
C THR A 2 -66.55 -22.91 28.73
N GLU A 3 -65.83 -23.47 27.76
CA GLU A 3 -64.36 -23.55 27.80
C GLU A 3 -63.75 -22.16 27.54
N ASP A 4 -62.95 -21.70 28.50
CA ASP A 4 -62.37 -20.36 28.55
C ASP A 4 -61.11 -20.29 27.66
N LYS A 5 -61.24 -19.76 26.44
CA LYS A 5 -60.18 -19.71 25.40
C LYS A 5 -59.13 -18.60 25.60
N ARG A 6 -58.72 -18.32 26.84
CA ARG A 6 -57.74 -17.28 27.15
C ARG A 6 -56.31 -17.76 26.93
N TRP A 7 -55.61 -17.13 25.99
CA TRP A 7 -54.31 -17.55 25.46
C TRP A 7 -53.15 -17.56 26.48
N TRP A 8 -53.28 -16.87 27.62
CA TRP A 8 -52.30 -16.83 28.72
C TRP A 8 -52.42 -17.96 29.75
N LYS A 9 -53.40 -18.85 29.61
CA LYS A 9 -53.59 -20.04 30.48
C LYS A 9 -52.97 -21.31 29.90
N ARG A 10 -52.29 -21.23 28.75
CA ARG A 10 -51.58 -22.37 28.16
C ARG A 10 -50.35 -22.68 29.00
N GLY A 11 -50.24 -23.94 29.41
CA GLY A 11 -49.14 -24.47 30.18
C GLY A 11 -47.79 -24.04 29.61
N LYS A 12 -46.92 -23.71 30.55
CA LYS A 12 -45.53 -23.33 30.42
C LYS A 12 -44.73 -24.50 29.84
N ASP A 13 -44.72 -24.64 28.52
CA ASP A 13 -43.86 -25.59 27.79
C ASP A 13 -43.49 -24.98 26.42
N SER A 14 -42.55 -24.04 26.43
CA SER A 14 -41.62 -23.88 25.31
C SER A 14 -40.26 -23.60 25.93
N ASP A 15 -39.56 -24.69 26.27
CA ASP A 15 -38.12 -24.68 26.55
C ASP A 15 -37.38 -24.30 25.26
N THR A 16 -37.48 -23.04 24.86
CA THR A 16 -36.44 -22.41 24.07
C THR A 16 -35.47 -21.87 25.11
N SER A 17 -34.44 -22.68 25.39
CA SER A 17 -33.41 -22.32 26.36
C SER A 17 -32.77 -21.00 25.92
N LYS A 18 -32.35 -20.15 26.88
CA LYS A 18 -31.76 -18.84 26.54
C LYS A 18 -30.53 -19.01 25.65
N GLU A 19 -29.81 -20.13 25.80
CA GLU A 19 -28.71 -20.53 24.93
C GLU A 19 -29.14 -20.66 23.44
N ASP A 20 -30.32 -21.24 23.14
CA ASP A 20 -30.79 -21.41 21.75
C ASP A 20 -31.03 -20.06 21.03
N VAL A 21 -31.45 -19.03 21.76
CA VAL A 21 -31.72 -17.69 21.20
C VAL A 21 -30.41 -16.95 20.92
N GLU A 22 -29.41 -17.15 21.78
CA GLU A 22 -28.08 -16.55 21.67
C GLU A 22 -27.27 -17.18 20.54
N ASP A 23 -27.37 -18.50 20.36
CA ASP A 23 -26.77 -19.20 19.22
C ASP A 23 -27.38 -18.77 17.88
N LEU A 24 -28.70 -18.54 17.82
CA LEU A 24 -29.38 -17.99 16.64
C LEU A 24 -28.98 -16.55 16.31
N LEU A 25 -28.70 -15.73 17.34
CA LEU A 25 -28.20 -14.35 17.17
C LEU A 25 -26.75 -14.35 16.70
N ASN A 26 -25.89 -15.17 17.29
CA ASN A 26 -24.49 -15.34 16.89
C ASN A 26 -24.37 -15.90 15.47
N GLU A 27 -25.20 -16.88 15.10
CA GLU A 27 -25.25 -17.42 13.74
C GLU A 27 -25.80 -16.37 12.74
N GLY A 28 -26.76 -15.54 13.17
CA GLY A 28 -27.28 -14.42 12.40
C GLY A 28 -26.22 -13.34 12.12
N GLU A 29 -25.40 -13.00 13.11
CA GLU A 29 -24.29 -12.06 12.96
C GLU A 29 -23.15 -12.64 12.11
N ALA A 30 -22.79 -13.91 12.30
CA ALA A 30 -21.80 -14.59 11.46
C ALA A 30 -22.21 -14.60 9.97
N LYS A 31 -23.49 -14.85 9.69
CA LYS A 31 -24.04 -14.81 8.32
C LYS A 31 -24.12 -13.39 7.73
N ARG A 32 -24.12 -12.34 8.57
CA ARG A 32 -24.03 -10.95 8.10
C ARG A 32 -22.58 -10.58 7.76
N LEU A 33 -21.64 -10.98 8.62
CA LEU A 33 -20.21 -10.71 8.43
C LEU A 33 -19.66 -11.41 7.19
N GLN A 34 -20.03 -12.67 6.94
CA GLN A 34 -19.63 -13.41 5.73
C GLN A 34 -20.13 -12.76 4.44
N ARG A 35 -21.35 -12.21 4.47
CA ARG A 35 -21.93 -11.54 3.29
C ARG A 35 -21.24 -10.21 2.99
N GLU A 36 -20.79 -9.53 4.04
CA GLU A 36 -20.03 -8.28 3.95
C GLU A 36 -18.59 -8.53 3.47
N GLU A 37 -17.97 -9.62 3.92
CA GLU A 37 -16.66 -10.08 3.46
C GLU A 37 -16.68 -10.51 1.99
N GLU A 38 -17.68 -11.27 1.55
CA GLU A 38 -17.86 -11.63 0.14
C GLU A 38 -18.09 -10.39 -0.75
N LEU A 39 -18.79 -9.37 -0.24
CA LEU A 39 -18.99 -8.10 -0.95
C LEU A 39 -17.68 -7.31 -1.06
N ALA A 40 -16.90 -7.25 0.02
CA ALA A 40 -15.60 -6.58 0.03
C ALA A 40 -14.57 -7.31 -0.88
N GLU A 41 -14.61 -8.64 -0.93
CA GLU A 41 -13.78 -9.42 -1.85
C GLU A 41 -14.21 -9.24 -3.31
N ALA A 42 -15.51 -9.13 -3.59
CA ALA A 42 -16.02 -8.84 -4.92
C ALA A 42 -15.62 -7.44 -5.38
N GLU A 43 -15.75 -6.43 -4.51
CA GLU A 43 -15.31 -5.05 -4.79
C GLU A 43 -13.79 -4.99 -4.98
N HIS A 44 -13.01 -5.69 -4.16
CA HIS A 44 -11.56 -5.75 -4.33
C HIS A 44 -11.18 -6.45 -5.64
N ARG A 45 -11.89 -7.52 -6.01
CA ARG A 45 -11.66 -8.23 -7.27
C ARG A 45 -12.06 -7.41 -8.49
N GLU A 46 -13.15 -6.65 -8.43
CA GLU A 46 -13.58 -5.73 -9.49
C GLU A 46 -12.56 -4.60 -9.68
N LYS A 47 -12.08 -4.02 -8.58
CA LYS A 47 -11.05 -2.98 -8.60
C LYS A 47 -9.69 -3.49 -9.12
N MET A 48 -9.36 -4.75 -8.84
CA MET A 48 -8.17 -5.39 -9.39
C MET A 48 -8.35 -5.72 -10.89
N ALA A 49 -9.56 -6.05 -11.34
CA ALA A 49 -9.86 -6.27 -12.75
C ALA A 49 -9.70 -4.99 -13.57
N GLU A 50 -10.18 -3.85 -13.06
CA GLU A 50 -9.99 -2.52 -13.67
C GLU A 50 -8.50 -2.17 -13.86
N PHE A 51 -7.63 -2.65 -12.97
CA PHE A 51 -6.20 -2.40 -13.04
C PHE A 51 -5.43 -3.38 -13.94
N THR A 52 -6.04 -4.49 -14.36
CA THR A 52 -5.34 -5.60 -15.03
C THR A 52 -5.59 -5.75 -16.52
N ASP A 53 -6.24 -4.80 -17.19
CA ASP A 53 -6.36 -4.84 -18.67
C ASP A 53 -4.99 -4.71 -19.35
N PRO A 54 -4.46 -5.76 -20.01
CA PRO A 54 -3.21 -5.68 -20.75
C PRO A 54 -3.51 -5.31 -22.22
N ALA A 55 -3.68 -4.00 -22.47
CA ALA A 55 -3.57 -3.29 -23.77
C ALA A 55 -4.55 -3.65 -24.92
N PRO A 56 -4.64 -2.85 -26.01
CA PRO A 56 -4.51 -1.40 -26.18
C PRO A 56 -5.82 -0.79 -26.75
N SER A 57 -6.35 0.30 -26.20
CA SER A 57 -7.55 0.94 -26.76
C SER A 57 -7.18 2.06 -27.75
N THR A 58 -7.29 1.70 -29.02
CA THR A 58 -7.75 2.49 -30.17
C THR A 58 -8.31 3.86 -29.80
N ILE A 59 -7.54 4.92 -30.11
CA ILE A 59 -8.04 6.29 -30.21
C ILE A 59 -8.91 6.35 -31.47
N LYS A 60 -10.11 6.92 -31.36
CA LYS A 60 -10.96 7.23 -32.52
C LYS A 60 -10.26 8.27 -33.39
N GLU A 61 -9.68 7.80 -34.49
CA GLU A 61 -9.15 8.62 -35.57
C GLU A 61 -10.32 9.22 -36.36
N SER A 62 -10.73 10.45 -36.01
CA SER A 62 -11.44 11.30 -36.96
C SER A 62 -11.15 12.76 -36.62
N GLU A 63 -9.96 13.22 -37.01
CA GLU A 63 -9.61 14.60 -37.43
C GLU A 63 -8.14 14.91 -37.15
N LEU A 64 -7.19 14.17 -37.74
CA LEU A 64 -5.94 14.83 -38.15
C LEU A 64 -5.28 14.06 -39.29
N ASN A 65 -5.51 14.58 -40.48
CA ASN A 65 -4.97 14.12 -41.74
C ASN A 65 -3.54 14.67 -41.91
N ILE A 66 -2.50 14.01 -41.40
CA ILE A 66 -1.09 14.26 -41.80
C ILE A 66 -0.25 12.96 -41.75
N LEU A 67 0.04 12.44 -42.95
CA LEU A 67 1.21 11.68 -43.45
C LEU A 67 2.05 10.74 -42.53
N ASP A 68 2.05 9.46 -42.93
CA ASP A 68 3.15 8.46 -42.97
C ASP A 68 3.88 7.99 -41.68
N GLY A 69 3.58 6.75 -41.26
CA GLY A 69 4.45 5.87 -40.44
C GLY A 69 4.06 5.67 -38.96
N PRO A 70 4.27 4.48 -38.35
CA PRO A 70 3.94 4.27 -36.95
C PRO A 70 5.06 4.86 -36.08
N THR A 71 4.93 6.13 -35.69
CA THR A 71 5.77 6.71 -34.63
C THR A 71 5.06 6.54 -33.30
N VAL A 72 5.15 5.35 -32.71
CA VAL A 72 4.98 5.21 -31.26
C VAL A 72 6.28 5.67 -30.63
N GLU A 73 6.40 6.96 -30.31
CA GLU A 73 7.49 7.44 -29.45
C GLU A 73 7.19 7.04 -28.00
N PHE A 74 7.41 5.77 -27.65
CA PHE A 74 7.55 5.40 -26.24
C PHE A 74 8.94 5.79 -25.75
N ILE A 75 9.07 7.03 -25.29
CA ILE A 75 10.27 7.61 -24.65
C ILE A 75 10.40 7.21 -23.18
N GLY A 76 10.13 5.93 -22.85
CA GLY A 76 10.21 5.42 -21.48
C GLY A 76 11.18 4.24 -21.39
N GLN A 77 12.18 4.36 -20.51
CA GLN A 77 13.00 3.20 -20.16
C GLN A 77 12.14 2.17 -19.40
N ARG A 78 12.15 0.92 -19.86
CA ARG A 78 11.55 -0.20 -19.13
C ARG A 78 12.59 -0.86 -18.23
N ILE A 79 12.33 -0.90 -16.94
CA ILE A 79 13.13 -1.66 -15.96
C ILE A 79 12.29 -2.83 -15.46
N VAL A 80 12.85 -4.04 -15.53
CA VAL A 80 12.20 -5.27 -15.05
C VAL A 80 12.98 -5.76 -13.84
N LEU A 81 12.33 -5.76 -12.67
CA LEU A 81 12.92 -6.25 -11.43
C LEU A 81 12.39 -7.65 -11.14
N LYS A 82 13.28 -8.54 -10.70
CA LYS A 82 12.89 -9.85 -10.17
C LYS A 82 12.87 -9.74 -8.64
N PRO A 83 11.87 -10.34 -7.97
CA PRO A 83 11.86 -10.37 -6.52
C PRO A 83 13.04 -11.22 -6.02
N ASP A 84 13.52 -10.88 -4.83
CA ASP A 84 14.46 -11.72 -4.09
C ASP A 84 13.74 -12.93 -3.45
N ALA A 85 14.47 -13.73 -2.67
CA ALA A 85 13.91 -14.89 -1.97
C ALA A 85 12.81 -14.55 -0.96
N ASN A 86 12.71 -13.28 -0.53
CA ASN A 86 11.71 -12.78 0.42
C ASN A 86 10.54 -12.08 -0.29
N GLY A 87 10.52 -12.02 -1.62
CA GLY A 87 9.51 -11.31 -2.39
C GLY A 87 9.76 -9.80 -2.50
N CYS A 88 10.91 -9.29 -2.03
CA CYS A 88 11.26 -7.88 -2.08
C CYS A 88 11.90 -7.53 -3.42
N PHE A 89 11.64 -6.32 -3.90
CA PHE A 89 12.21 -5.81 -5.15
C PHE A 89 13.30 -4.79 -4.83
N TYR A 90 14.50 -5.03 -5.36
CA TYR A 90 15.63 -4.14 -5.21
C TYR A 90 16.09 -3.61 -6.56
N VAL A 91 16.58 -2.38 -6.57
CA VAL A 91 17.16 -1.75 -7.75
C VAL A 91 18.40 -0.96 -7.38
N LYS A 92 19.44 -1.06 -8.22
CA LYS A 92 20.64 -0.23 -8.08
C LYS A 92 20.38 1.17 -8.60
N GLY A 93 20.87 2.16 -7.86
CA GLY A 93 20.78 3.56 -8.24
C GLY A 93 21.82 4.44 -7.60
N GLY A 94 21.57 5.74 -7.70
CA GLY A 94 22.38 6.77 -7.07
C GLY A 94 21.55 7.86 -6.40
N ILE A 95 22.16 8.56 -5.46
CA ILE A 95 21.63 9.77 -4.83
C ILE A 95 22.72 10.83 -4.87
N GLY A 96 22.45 12.00 -5.45
CA GLY A 96 23.49 13.02 -5.60
C GLY A 96 24.64 12.51 -6.47
N HIS A 97 25.82 12.43 -5.86
CA HIS A 97 27.06 11.91 -6.45
C HIS A 97 27.44 10.52 -5.92
N ILE A 98 26.59 9.89 -5.12
CA ILE A 98 26.82 8.55 -4.59
C ILE A 98 26.13 7.56 -5.51
N GLU A 99 26.88 6.60 -6.03
CA GLU A 99 26.41 5.56 -6.94
C GLU A 99 26.34 4.19 -6.25
N ASN A 100 25.76 3.19 -6.95
CA ASN A 100 25.69 1.80 -6.52
C ASN A 100 24.92 1.53 -5.21
N ILE A 101 23.98 2.40 -4.86
CA ILE A 101 23.07 2.25 -3.71
C ILE A 101 21.98 1.23 -4.07
N ASP A 102 21.70 0.30 -3.16
CA ASP A 102 20.54 -0.59 -3.25
C ASP A 102 19.29 0.12 -2.71
N PHE A 103 18.30 0.32 -3.56
CA PHE A 103 16.98 0.81 -3.17
C PHE A 103 16.01 -0.35 -3.05
N LEU A 104 15.28 -0.39 -1.94
CA LEU A 104 14.10 -1.22 -1.78
C LEU A 104 12.89 -0.49 -2.39
N VAL A 105 12.11 -1.19 -3.21
CA VAL A 105 10.82 -0.69 -3.68
C VAL A 105 9.78 -0.94 -2.59
N ASP A 106 9.29 0.14 -1.98
CA ASP A 106 8.27 0.11 -0.93
C ASP A 106 7.06 0.95 -1.36
N THR A 107 6.00 0.27 -1.80
CA THR A 107 4.74 0.92 -2.22
C THR A 107 3.90 1.41 -1.04
N GLY A 108 4.23 1.01 0.19
CA GLY A 108 3.55 1.45 1.41
C GLY A 108 4.13 2.74 2.00
N ALA A 109 5.29 3.20 1.50
CA ALA A 109 5.94 4.40 2.00
C ALA A 109 5.42 5.67 1.32
N SER A 110 5.03 6.65 2.12
CA SER A 110 4.63 7.98 1.62
C SER A 110 5.83 8.85 1.20
N TYR A 111 7.02 8.57 1.72
CA TYR A 111 8.25 9.33 1.46
C TYR A 111 9.41 8.39 1.14
N CYS A 112 10.36 8.85 0.34
CA CYS A 112 11.64 8.14 0.20
C CYS A 112 12.36 8.18 1.54
N SER A 113 12.82 7.02 2.03
CA SER A 113 13.52 6.93 3.30
C SER A 113 15.02 6.78 3.07
N VAL A 114 15.82 7.64 3.71
CA VAL A 114 17.28 7.61 3.63
C VAL A 114 17.85 7.49 5.04
N PRO A 115 18.70 6.48 5.32
CA PRO A 115 19.35 6.38 6.60
C PRO A 115 20.37 7.50 6.76
N GLU A 116 20.53 8.02 7.98
CA GLU A 116 21.57 9.00 8.29
C GLU A 116 22.97 8.50 7.96
N LYS A 117 23.20 7.19 8.16
CA LYS A 117 24.45 6.51 7.81
C LYS A 117 24.18 5.29 6.93
N LEU A 118 24.96 5.15 5.87
CA LEU A 118 24.99 3.96 5.02
C LEU A 118 26.40 3.34 5.08
N GLY A 119 26.56 2.31 5.90
CA GLY A 119 27.87 1.75 6.20
C GLY A 119 28.78 2.77 6.89
N VAL A 120 29.88 3.14 6.23
CA VAL A 120 30.83 4.18 6.70
C VAL A 120 30.50 5.58 6.18
N ILE A 121 29.50 5.72 5.30
CA ILE A 121 29.13 6.99 4.67
C ILE A 121 28.11 7.71 5.55
N ASP A 122 28.40 8.94 5.94
CA ASP A 122 27.44 9.87 6.52
C ASP A 122 26.63 10.53 5.40
N MET A 123 25.39 10.09 5.20
CA MET A 123 24.56 10.55 4.08
C MET A 123 24.18 12.02 4.22
N VAL A 124 23.96 12.48 5.45
CA VAL A 124 23.55 13.85 5.73
C VAL A 124 24.69 14.82 5.40
N ALA A 125 25.90 14.51 5.86
CA ALA A 125 27.08 15.32 5.55
C ALA A 125 27.46 15.23 4.07
N THR A 126 27.49 14.03 3.51
CA THR A 126 27.94 13.79 2.12
C THR A 126 27.02 14.49 1.12
N LEU A 127 25.70 14.40 1.31
CA LEU A 127 24.72 15.01 0.41
C LEU A 127 24.28 16.41 0.85
N ASN A 128 24.89 16.95 1.92
CA ASN A 128 24.55 18.24 2.53
C ASN A 128 23.04 18.38 2.81
N LEU A 129 22.43 17.31 3.33
CA LEU A 129 21.01 17.26 3.62
C LEU A 129 20.67 18.10 4.84
N LYS A 130 19.55 18.81 4.78
CA LYS A 130 19.03 19.57 5.90
C LYS A 130 18.02 18.73 6.67
N ARG A 131 18.15 18.70 8.00
CA ARG A 131 17.12 18.16 8.89
C ARG A 131 16.04 19.22 9.05
N GLY A 132 14.88 18.99 8.46
CA GLY A 132 13.70 19.82 8.60
C GLY A 132 12.85 19.38 9.79
N GLU A 133 11.53 19.45 9.59
CA GLU A 133 10.53 19.03 10.57
C GLU A 133 10.71 17.58 10.99
N THR A 134 10.53 17.31 12.30
CA THR A 134 10.46 15.95 12.83
C THR A 134 9.09 15.37 12.51
N ILE A 135 9.08 14.23 11.83
CA ILE A 135 7.88 13.49 11.46
C ILE A 135 7.87 12.16 12.23
N GLU A 136 6.78 11.92 12.95
CA GLU A 136 6.52 10.60 13.51
C GLU A 136 6.10 9.66 12.38
N THR A 137 6.70 8.47 12.36
CA THR A 137 6.47 7.45 11.32
C THR A 137 5.92 6.19 11.96
N THR A 138 4.93 5.59 11.31
CA THR A 138 4.43 4.27 11.68
C THR A 138 4.96 3.28 10.67
N THR A 139 5.90 2.43 11.08
CA THR A 139 6.50 1.42 10.21
C THR A 139 6.10 0.03 10.66
N ALA A 140 6.34 -0.99 9.82
CA ALA A 140 6.15 -2.39 10.22
C ALA A 140 7.01 -2.78 11.43
N ALA A 141 8.12 -2.08 11.68
CA ALA A 141 8.98 -2.29 12.84
C ALA A 141 8.51 -1.52 14.10
N GLY A 142 7.35 -0.85 14.04
CA GLY A 142 6.81 -0.01 15.11
C GLY A 142 6.93 1.49 14.82
N PRO A 143 6.53 2.33 15.79
CA PRO A 143 6.68 3.78 15.67
C PRO A 143 8.16 4.17 15.61
N GLY A 144 8.46 5.20 14.84
CA GLY A 144 9.78 5.77 14.69
C GLY A 144 9.71 7.27 14.42
N MET A 145 10.87 7.90 14.29
CA MET A 145 10.96 9.32 13.93
C MET A 145 11.85 9.49 12.70
N GLY A 146 11.53 10.47 11.87
CA GLY A 146 12.36 10.90 10.75
C GLY A 146 12.43 12.43 10.69
N TYR A 147 13.44 12.95 10.01
CA TYR A 147 13.54 14.39 9.72
C TYR A 147 13.24 14.62 8.25
N ARG A 148 12.29 15.50 7.95
CA ARG A 148 11.98 15.85 6.56
C ARG A 148 13.18 16.49 5.87
N THR A 149 13.45 16.07 4.65
CA THR A 149 14.54 16.59 3.83
C THR A 149 14.17 16.54 2.35
N THR A 150 15.05 17.08 1.51
CA THR A 150 14.92 16.98 0.06
C THR A 150 16.22 16.45 -0.52
N LEU A 151 16.16 15.31 -1.19
CA LEU A 151 17.31 14.74 -1.89
C LEU A 151 17.57 15.52 -3.18
N PRO A 152 18.84 15.76 -3.55
CA PRO A 152 19.18 16.53 -4.74
C PRO A 152 18.63 15.85 -6.01
N ASN A 153 18.87 14.55 -6.13
CA ASN A 153 18.34 13.67 -7.15
C ASN A 153 18.38 12.21 -6.69
N ILE A 154 17.53 11.38 -7.32
CA ILE A 154 17.63 9.93 -7.34
C ILE A 154 17.82 9.51 -8.80
N GLU A 155 18.79 8.64 -9.04
CA GLU A 155 19.08 8.08 -10.36
C GLU A 155 18.86 6.57 -10.38
N ILE A 156 18.04 6.09 -11.30
CA ILE A 156 17.72 4.67 -11.49
C ILE A 156 17.72 4.38 -12.99
N GLY A 157 18.74 3.68 -13.47
CA GLY A 157 18.92 3.47 -14.91
C GLY A 157 19.18 4.79 -15.65
N GLN A 158 18.28 5.16 -16.54
CA GLN A 158 18.28 6.42 -17.32
C GLN A 158 17.33 7.46 -16.70
N MET A 159 16.59 7.10 -15.64
CA MET A 159 15.70 8.03 -14.94
C MET A 159 16.50 8.83 -13.91
N ASN A 160 16.33 10.15 -13.93
CA ASN A 160 16.90 11.06 -12.94
C ASN A 160 15.78 11.97 -12.40
N ILE A 161 15.37 11.72 -11.17
CA ILE A 161 14.31 12.49 -10.50
C ILE A 161 14.98 13.48 -9.56
N ARG A 162 14.71 14.77 -9.73
CA ARG A 162 15.33 15.84 -8.93
C ARG A 162 14.41 16.32 -7.83
N LYS A 163 15.01 16.86 -6.75
CA LYS A 163 14.29 17.44 -5.60
C LYS A 163 13.26 16.47 -5.01
N VAL A 164 13.71 15.27 -4.67
CA VAL A 164 12.84 14.21 -4.13
C VAL A 164 12.57 14.47 -2.65
N ASP A 165 11.31 14.48 -2.25
CA ASP A 165 10.91 14.62 -0.85
C ASP A 165 11.21 13.31 -0.09
N ALA A 166 11.86 13.44 1.07
CA ALA A 166 12.41 12.29 1.78
C ALA A 166 12.42 12.50 3.29
N LEU A 167 12.60 11.39 4.01
CA LEU A 167 12.83 11.37 5.46
C LEU A 167 14.23 10.83 5.74
N ILE A 168 14.99 11.58 6.55
CA ILE A 168 16.24 11.10 7.16
C ILE A 168 15.86 10.26 8.37
N ASN A 169 16.18 8.98 8.33
CA ASN A 169 16.04 8.09 9.47
C ASN A 169 17.29 8.20 10.35
N PRO A 170 17.18 8.73 11.59
CA PRO A 170 18.29 8.72 12.52
C PRO A 170 18.71 7.28 12.82
N PRO A 171 19.97 7.06 13.23
CA PRO A 171 20.38 5.77 13.76
C PRO A 171 19.48 5.44 14.95
N LYS A 172 19.01 4.19 15.03
CA LYS A 172 18.38 3.70 16.26
C LYS A 172 19.46 3.75 17.35
N ASP A 173 19.33 4.67 18.30
CA ASP A 173 20.13 4.59 19.51
C ASP A 173 19.87 3.22 20.14
N ARG A 174 20.94 2.45 20.38
CA ARG A 174 20.85 1.22 21.18
C ARG A 174 20.62 1.61 22.64
N GLY A 175 19.42 2.05 22.98
CA GLY A 175 19.07 2.49 24.32
C GLY A 175 17.64 2.14 24.64
N PHE A 176 17.48 0.98 25.29
CA PHE A 176 16.38 0.49 26.13
C PHE A 176 14.95 0.90 25.78
#